data_AF-A0A947T321-F1
#
_entry.id   AF-A0A947T321-F1
#
_cell.length_a   1.000
_cell.length_b   1.000
_cell.length_c   1.000
_cell.angle_alpha   90.00
_cell.angle_beta   90.00
_cell.angle_gamma   90.00
#
_symmetry.space_group_name_H-M   'P 1'
#
loop_
_entity.id
_entity.type
_entity.pdbx_description
1 polymer ?
#
loop_
_entity_poly.entity_id
_entity_poly.type
_entity_poly.pdbx_seq_one_letter_code
_entity_poly.pdbx_strand_id
1 'polypeptide(L)'
;MAGEMEKLFALAGRIHVLLRREHNRIIDVEWMCNDESYAREVLKLARSAESEELLALAERVEEVHPLLPRPQRIEAAIPPKAESKYVASLR
;
A
#
# COMPACT_ATOMS: atom_id res chain seq x y z
N MET A 1 -16.98 1.50 -16.30
CA MET A 1 -17.16 2.59 -15.33
C MET A 1 -17.96 2.15 -14.10
N ALA A 2 -19.27 1.82 -14.18
CA ALA A 2 -20.03 1.40 -12.97
C ALA A 2 -19.51 0.10 -12.32
N GLY A 3 -19.24 -0.93 -13.13
CA GLY A 3 -18.76 -2.22 -12.62
C GLY A 3 -17.32 -2.24 -12.10
N GLU A 4 -16.53 -1.18 -12.27
CA GLU A 4 -15.20 -1.06 -11.66
C GLU A 4 -15.29 -0.50 -10.25
N MET A 5 -16.17 0.49 -10.04
CA MET A 5 -16.45 1.03 -8.73
C MET A 5 -17.08 -0.03 -7.81
N GLU A 6 -18.03 -0.83 -8.31
CA GLU A 6 -18.59 -1.96 -7.55
C GLU A 6 -17.53 -2.99 -7.13
N LYS A 7 -16.55 -3.27 -8.02
CA LYS A 7 -15.42 -4.15 -7.70
C LYS A 7 -14.53 -3.54 -6.62
N LEU A 8 -14.24 -2.23 -6.71
CA LEU A 8 -13.43 -1.54 -5.72
C LEU A 8 -14.10 -1.56 -4.34
N PHE A 9 -15.40 -1.27 -4.26
CA PHE A 9 -16.18 -1.37 -3.03
C PHE A 9 -16.16 -2.79 -2.44
N ALA A 10 -16.29 -3.82 -3.29
CA ALA A 10 -16.22 -5.21 -2.84
C ALA A 10 -14.83 -5.56 -2.27
N LEU A 11 -13.75 -5.09 -2.90
CA LEU A 11 -12.38 -5.30 -2.42
C LEU A 11 -12.11 -4.56 -1.11
N ALA A 12 -12.49 -3.28 -1.03
CA ALA A 12 -12.33 -2.46 0.17
C ALA A 12 -13.15 -3.02 1.35
N GLY A 13 -14.37 -3.52 1.10
CA GLY A 13 -15.17 -4.23 2.10
C GLY A 13 -14.50 -5.50 2.65
N ARG A 14 -13.85 -6.29 1.78
CA ARG A 14 -13.09 -7.47 2.22
C ARG A 14 -11.90 -7.09 3.11
N ILE A 15 -11.15 -6.06 2.73
CA ILE A 15 -10.05 -5.54 3.54
C ILE A 15 -10.56 -5.07 4.90
N HIS A 16 -11.68 -4.34 4.94
CA HIS A 16 -12.31 -3.91 6.19
C HIS A 16 -12.63 -5.08 7.12
N VAL A 17 -13.26 -6.14 6.60
CA VAL A 17 -13.64 -7.31 7.40
C VAL A 17 -12.41 -8.01 7.99
N LEU A 18 -11.37 -8.23 7.19
CA LEU A 18 -10.14 -8.88 7.64
C LEU A 18 -9.40 -8.03 8.68
N LEU A 19 -9.20 -6.74 8.41
CA LEU A 19 -8.56 -5.83 9.37
C LEU A 19 -9.32 -5.76 10.70
N ARG A 20 -10.66 -5.77 10.66
CA ARG A 20 -11.47 -5.78 11.88
C ARG A 20 -11.32 -7.09 12.64
N ARG A 21 -11.33 -8.23 11.94
CA ARG A 21 -11.30 -9.56 12.55
C ARG A 21 -9.93 -9.94 13.10
N GLU A 22 -8.85 -9.58 12.41
CA GLU A 22 -7.49 -10.04 12.71
C GLU A 22 -6.66 -8.98 13.45
N HIS A 23 -6.93 -7.69 13.20
CA HIS A 23 -6.14 -6.58 13.75
C HIS A 23 -6.96 -5.62 14.61
N ASN A 24 -8.26 -5.86 14.80
CA ASN A 24 -9.20 -4.97 15.49
C ASN A 24 -9.16 -3.52 14.94
N ARG A 25 -8.95 -3.38 13.63
CA ARG A 25 -8.91 -2.08 12.93
C ARG A 25 -10.14 -1.90 12.06
N ILE A 26 -10.84 -0.79 12.26
CA ILE A 26 -11.97 -0.36 11.44
C ILE A 26 -11.48 0.72 10.48
N ILE A 27 -11.80 0.55 9.21
CA ILE A 27 -11.52 1.51 8.14
C ILE A 27 -12.82 1.97 7.48
N ASP A 28 -12.81 3.16 6.91
CA ASP A 28 -13.90 3.71 6.12
C ASP A 28 -13.77 3.26 4.66
N VAL A 29 -14.75 2.48 4.20
CA VAL A 29 -14.75 1.91 2.84
C VAL A 29 -15.06 2.97 1.79
N GLU A 30 -15.89 3.97 2.11
CA GLU A 30 -16.26 5.04 1.18
C GLU A 30 -15.07 5.97 0.95
N TRP A 31 -14.36 6.34 2.02
CA TRP A 31 -13.15 7.15 1.93
C TRP A 31 -12.01 6.42 1.21
N MET A 32 -11.92 5.09 1.36
CA MET A 32 -10.96 4.28 0.61
C MET A 32 -11.21 4.29 -0.89
N CYS A 33 -12.44 4.52 -1.37
CA CYS A 33 -12.75 4.60 -2.80
C CYS A 33 -12.57 6.01 -3.37
N ASN A 34 -12.73 7.04 -2.55
CA ASN A 34 -12.82 8.45 -2.99
C ASN A 34 -11.56 9.28 -2.70
N ASP A 35 -10.71 8.86 -1.77
CA ASP A 35 -9.48 9.59 -1.40
C ASP A 35 -8.23 8.74 -1.62
N GLU A 36 -7.35 9.24 -2.49
CA GLU A 36 -6.10 8.57 -2.85
C GLU A 36 -5.14 8.42 -1.66
N SER A 37 -5.01 9.47 -0.83
CA SER A 37 -4.06 9.48 0.28
C SER A 37 -4.49 8.48 1.35
N TYR A 38 -5.77 8.45 1.64
CA TYR A 38 -6.35 7.49 2.57
C TYR A 38 -6.23 6.06 2.06
N ALA A 39 -6.55 5.82 0.79
CA ALA A 39 -6.36 4.51 0.18
C ALA A 39 -4.92 4.01 0.33
N ARG A 40 -3.91 4.86 0.09
CA ARG A 40 -2.50 4.52 0.31
C ARG A 40 -2.19 4.15 1.76
N GLU A 41 -2.70 4.89 2.74
CA GLU A 41 -2.46 4.59 4.15
C GLU A 41 -3.13 3.27 4.57
N VAL A 42 -4.34 2.99 4.09
CA VAL A 42 -5.00 1.70 4.31
C VAL A 42 -4.22 0.56 3.68
N LEU A 43 -3.67 0.73 2.48
CA LEU A 43 -2.85 -0.29 1.82
C LEU A 43 -1.52 -0.52 2.53
N LYS A 44 -0.89 0.53 3.08
CA LYS A 44 0.28 0.38 3.96
C LYS A 44 -0.07 -0.41 5.21
N LEU A 45 -1.21 -0.13 5.83
CA LEU A 45 -1.71 -0.87 6.98
C LEU A 45 -1.94 -2.35 6.63
N ALA A 46 -2.61 -2.64 5.53
CA ALA A 46 -2.86 -4.01 5.06
C ALA A 46 -1.57 -4.79 4.81
N ARG A 47 -0.53 -4.14 4.26
CA ARG A 47 0.80 -4.76 4.07
C ARG A 47 1.54 -5.03 5.38
N SER A 48 1.32 -4.20 6.41
CA SER A 48 1.92 -4.40 7.74
C SER A 48 1.23 -5.47 8.58
N ALA A 49 0.09 -6.01 8.11
CA ALA A 49 -0.78 -6.90 8.84
C ALA A 49 -0.31 -8.37 8.88
N GLU A 50 0.82 -8.71 8.26
CA GLU A 50 1.38 -10.09 8.21
C GLU A 50 0.37 -11.16 7.70
N SER A 51 -0.61 -10.75 6.89
CA SER A 51 -1.65 -11.62 6.33
C SER A 51 -1.52 -11.68 4.81
N GLU A 52 -1.29 -12.88 4.27
CA GLU A 52 -1.17 -13.10 2.83
C GLU A 52 -2.44 -12.70 2.07
N GLU A 53 -3.62 -12.92 2.66
CA GLU A 53 -4.88 -12.52 2.05
C GLU A 53 -5.01 -10.98 1.98
N LEU A 54 -4.65 -10.26 3.04
CA LEU A 54 -4.64 -8.80 3.04
C LEU A 54 -3.64 -8.23 2.02
N LEU A 55 -2.47 -8.87 1.87
CA LEU A 55 -1.48 -8.48 0.89
C LEU A 55 -2.01 -8.66 -0.55
N ALA A 56 -2.60 -9.81 -0.86
CA ALA A 56 -3.19 -10.08 -2.17
C ALA A 56 -4.36 -9.12 -2.49
N LEU A 57 -5.19 -8.80 -1.49
CA LEU A 57 -6.26 -7.81 -1.64
C LEU A 57 -5.72 -6.39 -1.88
N ALA A 58 -4.65 -6.01 -1.18
CA ALA A 58 -4.02 -4.71 -1.36
C ALA A 58 -3.46 -4.54 -2.79
N GLU A 59 -2.77 -5.56 -3.31
CA GLU A 59 -2.30 -5.58 -4.70
C GLU A 59 -3.47 -5.44 -5.69
N ARG A 60 -4.54 -6.20 -5.46
CA ARG A 60 -5.72 -6.14 -6.33
C ARG A 60 -6.42 -4.78 -6.30
N VAL A 61 -6.44 -4.11 -5.16
CA VAL A 61 -6.95 -2.73 -5.05
C VAL A 61 -6.08 -1.79 -5.87
N GLU A 62 -4.75 -1.86 -5.77
CA GLU A 62 -3.86 -0.98 -6.55
C GLU A 62 -4.04 -1.11 -8.07
N GLU A 63 -4.40 -2.29 -8.56
CA GLU A 63 -4.70 -2.51 -9.98
C GLU A 63 -6.01 -1.87 -10.44
N VAL A 64 -7.03 -1.86 -9.57
CA VAL A 64 -8.41 -1.46 -9.93
C VAL A 64 -8.71 -0.01 -9.52
N HIS A 65 -8.02 0.51 -8.50
CA HIS A 65 -8.31 1.82 -7.92
C HIS A 65 -7.95 2.94 -8.91
N PRO A 66 -8.92 3.78 -9.33
CA PRO A 66 -8.71 4.75 -10.40
C PRO A 66 -7.79 5.91 -10.02
N LEU A 67 -7.75 6.29 -8.73
CA LEU A 67 -6.95 7.41 -8.24
C LEU A 67 -5.52 7.02 -7.86
N LEU A 68 -5.22 5.73 -7.66
CA LEU A 68 -3.89 5.34 -7.21
C LEU A 68 -2.92 5.35 -8.39
N PRO A 69 -1.72 5.93 -8.25
CA PRO A 69 -0.70 5.81 -9.27
C PRO A 69 -0.32 4.34 -9.37
N ARG A 70 -0.43 3.77 -10.56
CA ARG A 70 0.06 2.42 -10.82
C ARG A 70 1.53 2.39 -10.41
N PRO A 71 1.96 1.46 -9.54
CA PRO A 71 3.34 1.42 -9.10
C PRO A 71 4.21 1.20 -10.34
N GLN A 72 4.87 2.27 -10.80
CA GLN A 72 6.03 2.12 -11.65
C GLN A 72 7.03 1.41 -10.77
N ARG A 73 7.35 0.15 -11.09
CA ARG A 73 8.38 -0.59 -10.38
C ARG A 73 9.69 0.16 -10.57
N ILE A 74 10.00 1.06 -9.64
CA ILE A 74 11.30 1.69 -9.56
C ILE A 74 12.21 0.56 -9.08
N GLU A 75 12.93 -0.07 -10.01
CA GLU A 75 14.06 -0.91 -9.67
C GLU A 75 14.98 -0.05 -8.79
N ALA A 76 15.01 -0.36 -7.50
CA ALA A 76 15.80 0.40 -6.54
C ALA A 76 17.26 0.27 -6.96
N ALA A 77 17.79 1.32 -7.60
CA ALA A 77 19.21 1.46 -7.85
C ALA A 77 19.88 1.44 -6.47
N ILE A 78 20.59 0.35 -6.18
CA ILE A 78 21.42 0.21 -4.99
C ILE A 78 22.41 1.39 -5.02
N PRO A 79 22.40 2.33 -4.06
CA PRO A 79 23.38 3.40 -4.08
C PRO A 79 24.77 2.77 -3.91
N PRO A 80 25.78 3.15 -4.73
CA PRO A 80 27.12 2.66 -4.54
C PRO A 80 27.61 3.11 -3.16
N LYS A 81 28.06 2.14 -2.36
CA LYS A 81 28.60 2.31 -1.01
C LYS A 81 29.66 3.43 -1.02
N ALA A 82 29.36 4.55 -0.39
CA ALA A 82 30.28 5.68 -0.30
C ALA A 82 31.52 5.26 0.51
N GLU A 83 32.68 5.22 -0.15
CA GLU A 83 33.97 5.04 0.51
C GLU A 83 34.26 6.23 1.44
N SER A 84 34.54 5.94 2.71
CA SER A 84 34.90 6.91 3.73
C SER A 84 36.26 7.55 3.41
N LYS A 85 36.26 8.79 2.92
CA LYS A 85 37.46 9.58 2.59
C LYS A 85 38.12 10.30 3.78
N TYR A 86 37.91 9.84 5.02
CA TYR A 86 38.46 10.51 6.20
C TYR A 86 39.44 9.62 6.95
N VAL A 87 40.55 9.25 6.29
CA VAL A 87 41.73 8.73 6.98
C VAL A 87 43.01 9.31 6.37
N ALA A 88 43.14 10.64 6.34
CA ALA A 88 44.44 11.28 6.08
C ALA A 88 44.43 12.77 6.47
N SER A 89 44.57 13.07 7.76
CA SER A 89 45.44 14.14 8.26
C SER A 89 45.26 14.32 9.77
N LEU A 90 45.98 13.49 10.53
CA LEU A 90 46.43 13.87 11.84
C LEU A 90 47.95 13.98 11.75
N ARG A 91 48.44 15.20 11.53
CA ARG A 91 49.80 15.64 11.83
C ARG A 91 49.73 17.06 12.34
#